data_AF-A0A7M3NH03-F1
#
_entry.id   AF-A0A7M3NH03-F1
#
_cell.length_a   1.000
_cell.length_b   1.000
_cell.length_c   1.000
_cell.angle_alpha   90.00
_cell.angle_beta   90.00
_cell.angle_gamma   90.00
#
_symmetry.space_group_name_H-M   'P 1'
#
loop_
_entity.id
_entity.type
_entity.pdbx_description
1 polymer ?
#
loop_
_entity_poly.entity_id
_entity_poly.type
_entity_poly.pdbx_seq_one_letter_code
_entity_poly.pdbx_strand_id
1 'polypeptide(L)'
;MSSTGQRLPVPSDTPVEVVDIDLAEPGRFSPPGSHERIRPQSRVFALVRLRGRPLGMVGGKGAAPAELWQTLADAARRELEVPLARSSPRTPSAGPVSGGGAGNAPDISVVIATHNRCELLRRCLDSLLRMEYPGSAFEVIVVDNAPADDAAEQLVREAYSPRVRYVREPVAGLARARNRGLTAARGGIVAFTDDDTLVDSRWLSALAEAFSGNQAIGCVTGLIAPAELQTEAQAVLERHNGFGKGYDTRTWSLDDPPEDPLFPFTAGQF
;
A
#
# COMPACT_ATOMS: atom_id res chain seq x y z
N MET A 1 -10.03 -24.32 7.49
CA MET A 1 -9.18 -23.79 8.60
C MET A 1 -9.55 -22.35 8.83
N SER A 2 -9.96 -21.98 10.05
CA SER A 2 -10.45 -20.64 10.37
C SER A 2 -9.33 -19.61 10.23
N SER A 3 -9.30 -18.88 9.11
CA SER A 3 -8.48 -17.68 8.93
C SER A 3 -9.11 -16.57 9.79
N THR A 4 -8.92 -16.65 11.10
CA THR A 4 -8.95 -15.46 11.94
C THR A 4 -7.93 -14.51 11.33
N GLY A 5 -8.39 -13.52 10.55
CA GLY A 5 -7.53 -12.46 10.04
C GLY A 5 -6.71 -11.98 11.23
N GLN A 6 -5.38 -12.07 11.10
CA GLN A 6 -4.46 -11.82 12.20
C GLN A 6 -4.76 -10.41 12.71
N ARG A 7 -5.51 -10.32 13.83
CA ARG A 7 -5.96 -9.04 14.37
C ARG A 7 -4.70 -8.27 14.69
N LEU A 8 -4.55 -7.10 14.07
CA LEU A 8 -3.40 -6.26 14.30
C LEU A 8 -3.34 -5.94 15.80
N PRO A 9 -2.18 -6.06 16.45
CA PRO A 9 -2.02 -5.79 17.89
C PRO A 9 -1.99 -4.28 18.15
N VAL A 10 -3.03 -3.59 17.70
CA VAL A 10 -3.18 -2.14 17.81
C VAL A 10 -3.23 -1.78 19.29
N PRO A 11 -2.36 -0.85 19.75
CA PRO A 11 -2.34 -0.45 21.15
C PRO A 11 -3.70 0.07 21.66
N SER A 12 -4.01 -0.19 22.93
CA SER A 12 -5.28 0.22 23.54
C SER A 12 -5.44 1.74 23.66
N ASP A 13 -4.32 2.43 23.82
CA ASP A 13 -4.23 3.83 24.19
C ASP A 13 -3.67 4.64 23.01
N THR A 14 -4.40 5.67 22.56
CA THR A 14 -3.97 6.63 21.51
C THR A 14 -3.55 7.97 22.14
N PRO A 15 -2.71 8.80 21.48
CA PRO A 15 -2.15 8.65 20.14
C PRO A 15 -0.94 7.72 20.08
N VAL A 16 -0.81 6.95 19.00
CA VAL A 16 0.39 6.15 18.69
C VAL A 16 0.96 6.60 17.37
N GLU A 17 2.28 6.84 17.33
CA GLU A 17 2.96 7.18 16.09
C GLU A 17 3.12 5.91 15.24
N VAL A 18 2.62 5.95 14.01
CA VAL A 18 2.83 4.86 13.05
C VAL A 18 4.15 5.11 12.33
N VAL A 19 4.98 4.07 12.25
CA VAL A 19 6.28 4.12 11.58
C VAL A 19 6.54 2.87 10.76
N ASP A 20 7.50 2.96 9.85
CA ASP A 20 8.08 1.83 9.14
C ASP A 20 9.47 1.54 9.69
N ILE A 21 9.77 0.26 9.88
CA ILE A 21 11.11 -0.23 10.20
C ILE A 21 11.51 -1.37 9.26
N ASP A 22 12.79 -1.48 8.92
CA ASP A 22 13.33 -2.65 8.23
C ASP A 22 14.37 -3.34 9.10
N LEU A 23 14.16 -4.62 9.43
CA LEU A 23 15.09 -5.40 10.25
C LEU A 23 16.50 -5.50 9.63
N ALA A 24 16.65 -5.26 8.32
CA ALA A 24 17.94 -5.17 7.63
C ALA A 24 18.64 -3.80 7.78
N GLU A 25 17.97 -2.78 8.32
CA GLU A 25 18.47 -1.41 8.50
C GLU A 25 18.36 -0.95 9.97
N PRO A 26 19.24 -1.44 10.87
CA PRO A 26 19.14 -1.18 12.29
C PRO A 26 19.07 0.30 12.66
N GLY A 27 18.08 0.66 13.50
CA GLY A 27 17.92 1.99 14.07
C GLY A 27 17.37 3.03 13.09
N ARG A 28 16.83 2.63 11.95
CA ARG A 28 16.21 3.53 10.98
C ARG A 28 14.68 3.45 11.05
N PHE A 29 14.07 4.60 11.30
CA PHE A 29 12.62 4.76 11.28
C PHE A 29 12.24 5.67 10.12
N SER A 30 11.13 5.34 9.48
CA SER A 30 10.53 6.19 8.45
C SER A 30 9.02 6.36 8.70
N PRO A 31 8.40 7.46 8.26
CA PRO A 31 6.96 7.57 8.29
C PRO A 31 6.33 6.69 7.19
N PRO A 32 5.05 6.30 7.31
CA PRO A 32 4.35 5.54 6.29
C PRO A 32 4.45 6.21 4.91
N GLY A 33 4.73 5.42 3.87
CA GLY A 33 4.81 5.90 2.48
C GLY A 33 6.00 6.84 2.19
N SER A 34 7.05 6.82 3.03
CA SER A 34 8.25 7.63 2.85
C SER A 34 9.52 6.88 3.25
N HIS A 35 10.66 7.31 2.71
CA HIS A 35 11.99 6.87 3.12
C HIS A 35 12.73 7.93 3.95
N GLU A 36 12.06 9.02 4.31
CA GLU A 36 12.67 10.02 5.17
C GLU A 36 12.98 9.42 6.54
N ARG A 37 14.15 9.77 7.09
CA ARG A 37 14.54 9.29 8.41
C ARG A 37 13.90 10.18 9.46
N ILE A 38 13.12 9.57 10.35
CA ILE A 38 12.49 10.25 11.47
C ILE A 38 13.06 9.77 12.81
N ARG A 39 12.75 10.52 13.87
CA ARG A 39 12.98 10.12 15.25
C ARG A 39 11.62 10.06 15.94
N PRO A 40 11.02 8.87 16.03
CA PRO A 40 9.70 8.77 16.63
C PRO A 40 9.73 9.04 18.13
N GLN A 41 8.55 9.35 18.66
CA GLN A 41 8.28 9.50 20.09
C GLN A 41 8.38 8.14 20.81
N SER A 42 8.10 8.15 22.11
CA SER A 42 8.35 6.99 22.97
C SER A 42 7.40 5.82 22.76
N ARG A 43 6.32 5.95 21.98
CA ARG A 43 5.35 4.89 21.71
C ARG A 43 5.01 4.83 20.22
N VAL A 44 5.24 3.66 19.62
CA VAL A 44 5.07 3.47 18.18
C VAL A 44 4.34 2.19 17.84
N PHE A 45 3.69 2.20 16.68
CA PHE A 45 3.12 1.04 16.03
C PHE A 45 3.80 0.90 14.67
N ALA A 46 4.66 -0.10 14.54
CA ALA A 46 5.60 -0.18 13.44
C ALA A 46 5.18 -1.23 12.42
N LEU A 47 5.12 -0.86 11.13
CA LEU A 47 5.18 -1.81 10.03
C LEU A 47 6.60 -2.34 9.94
N VAL A 48 6.76 -3.62 10.27
CA VAL A 48 8.02 -4.33 10.24
C VAL A 48 8.25 -4.91 8.86
N ARG A 49 9.41 -4.61 8.29
CA ARG A 49 9.88 -5.15 7.02
C ARG A 49 11.14 -5.96 7.20
N LEU A 50 11.43 -6.79 6.20
CA LEU A 50 12.75 -7.38 5.99
C LEU A 50 13.14 -7.20 4.53
N ARG A 51 14.13 -6.35 4.26
CA ARG A 51 14.62 -6.01 2.91
C ARG A 51 13.48 -5.50 2.01
N GLY A 52 12.70 -4.56 2.52
CA GLY A 52 11.57 -3.92 1.84
C GLY A 52 10.25 -4.71 1.92
N ARG A 53 10.29 -6.02 2.19
CA ARG A 53 9.08 -6.85 2.25
C ARG A 53 8.37 -6.70 3.60
N PRO A 54 7.08 -6.34 3.65
CA PRO A 54 6.34 -6.26 4.90
C PRO A 54 6.13 -7.65 5.53
N LEU A 55 6.30 -7.75 6.84
CA LEU A 55 6.15 -8.97 7.64
C LEU A 55 4.99 -8.91 8.62
N GLY A 56 4.67 -7.72 9.13
CA GLY A 56 3.73 -7.56 10.24
C GLY A 56 3.72 -6.17 10.84
N MET A 57 2.69 -5.84 11.61
CA MET A 57 2.73 -4.68 12.52
C MET A 57 3.08 -5.14 13.94
N VAL A 58 3.91 -4.37 14.65
CA VAL A 58 4.18 -4.59 16.08
C VAL A 58 4.13 -3.28 16.87
N GLY A 59 3.67 -3.35 18.12
CA GLY A 59 3.70 -2.22 19.05
C GLY A 59 5.00 -2.20 19.86
N GLY A 60 5.52 -1.01 20.16
CA GLY A 60 6.70 -0.87 21.00
C GLY A 60 6.78 0.48 21.71
N LYS A 61 7.59 0.51 22.76
CA LYS A 61 7.93 1.73 23.50
C LYS A 61 9.40 1.77 23.87
N GLY A 62 9.96 2.97 24.01
CA GLY A 62 11.36 3.19 24.38
C GLY A 62 11.65 4.67 24.57
N ALA A 63 12.58 5.00 25.48
CA ALA A 63 12.95 6.38 25.75
C ALA A 63 13.99 6.92 24.76
N ALA A 64 14.83 6.03 24.22
CA ALA A 64 15.84 6.36 23.21
C ALA A 64 15.57 5.62 21.88
N PRO A 65 15.94 6.19 20.71
CA PRO A 65 15.71 5.52 19.41
C PRO A 65 16.34 4.13 19.29
N ALA A 66 17.52 3.91 19.88
CA ALA A 66 18.19 2.62 19.86
C ALA A 66 17.45 1.58 20.73
N GLU A 67 16.96 2.00 21.90
CA GLU A 67 16.14 1.15 22.78
C GLU A 67 14.81 0.80 22.10
N LEU A 68 14.12 1.80 21.56
CA LEU A 68 12.87 1.64 20.82
C LEU A 68 13.04 0.66 19.66
N TRP A 69 14.13 0.78 18.90
CA TRP A 69 14.45 -0.15 17.82
C TRP A 69 14.57 -1.58 18.32
N GLN A 70 15.33 -1.82 19.41
CA GLN A 70 15.50 -3.16 19.97
C GLN A 70 14.17 -3.72 20.47
N THR A 71 13.36 -2.91 21.15
CA THR A 71 12.01 -3.31 21.59
C THR A 71 11.15 -3.81 20.43
N LEU A 72 11.14 -3.09 19.31
CA LEU A 72 10.37 -3.48 18.13
C LEU A 72 10.95 -4.69 17.42
N ALA A 73 12.27 -4.76 17.28
CA ALA A 73 12.95 -5.90 16.67
C ALA A 73 12.70 -7.19 17.46
N ASP A 74 12.70 -7.11 18.79
CA ASP A 74 12.39 -8.24 19.66
C ASP A 74 10.91 -8.61 19.61
N ALA A 75 10.01 -7.64 19.54
CA ALA A 75 8.58 -7.89 19.30
C ALA A 75 8.37 -8.61 17.96
N ALA A 76 9.00 -8.14 16.89
CA ALA A 76 8.94 -8.76 15.57
C ALA A 76 9.39 -10.23 15.60
N ARG A 77 10.51 -10.55 16.26
CA ARG A 77 11.01 -11.93 16.39
C ARG A 77 10.09 -12.85 17.19
N ARG A 78 9.32 -12.31 18.14
CA ARG A 78 8.37 -13.08 18.96
C ARG A 78 7.01 -13.27 18.29
N GLU A 79 6.54 -12.25 17.59
CA GLU A 79 5.15 -12.15 17.13
C GLU A 79 4.99 -12.45 15.63
N LEU A 80 6.06 -12.31 14.84
CA LEU A 80 6.04 -12.48 13.39
C LEU A 80 6.89 -13.68 12.96
N GLU A 81 6.49 -14.31 11.86
CA GLU A 81 7.32 -15.30 11.18
C GLU A 81 8.48 -14.59 10.46
N VAL A 82 9.53 -14.25 11.20
CA VAL A 82 10.77 -13.70 10.62
C VAL A 82 11.56 -14.85 10.02
N PRO A 83 11.78 -14.90 8.68
CA PRO A 83 12.58 -15.95 8.08
C PRO A 83 13.98 -15.95 8.69
N LEU A 84 14.34 -17.03 9.39
CA LEU A 84 15.72 -17.23 9.83
C LEU A 84 16.61 -17.24 8.59
N ALA A 85 17.82 -16.66 8.69
CA ALA A 85 18.78 -16.51 7.59
C ALA A 85 19.32 -17.84 6.99
N ARG A 86 18.56 -18.94 7.05
CA ARG A 86 18.91 -20.29 6.57
C ARG A 86 17.85 -20.95 5.68
N SER A 87 16.96 -20.17 5.09
CA SER A 87 16.25 -20.58 3.88
C SER A 87 16.67 -19.60 2.80
N SER A 88 17.42 -20.05 1.79
CA SER A 88 17.35 -19.38 0.49
C SER A 88 15.87 -19.14 0.21
N PRO A 89 15.46 -17.97 -0.30
CA PRO A 89 14.12 -17.86 -0.83
C PRO A 89 13.90 -19.08 -1.72
N ARG A 90 12.78 -19.79 -1.56
CA ARG A 90 12.20 -20.41 -2.75
C ARG A 90 11.88 -19.21 -3.64
N THR A 91 12.88 -18.79 -4.40
CA THR A 91 12.69 -18.01 -5.60
C THR A 91 11.57 -18.75 -6.33
N PRO A 92 10.44 -18.12 -6.64
CA PRO A 92 9.71 -18.55 -7.82
C PRO A 92 10.78 -18.60 -8.90
N SER A 93 11.05 -19.80 -9.41
CA SER A 93 12.13 -20.14 -10.32
C SER A 93 12.59 -18.94 -11.14
N ALA A 94 13.72 -18.34 -10.76
CA ALA A 94 14.57 -17.58 -11.66
C ALA A 94 15.25 -18.59 -12.60
N GLY A 95 14.43 -19.36 -13.33
CA GLY A 95 14.85 -20.00 -14.55
C GLY A 95 15.08 -18.88 -15.57
N PRO A 96 16.03 -19.04 -16.51
CA PRO A 96 16.16 -18.09 -17.58
C PRO A 96 14.81 -17.99 -18.28
N VAL A 97 14.23 -16.80 -18.26
CA VAL A 97 13.19 -16.35 -19.20
C VAL A 97 13.74 -16.62 -20.60
N SER A 98 13.50 -17.84 -21.08
CA SER A 98 13.80 -18.24 -22.43
C SER A 98 12.58 -17.83 -23.24
N GLY A 99 12.51 -16.52 -23.51
CA GLY A 99 11.43 -15.92 -24.28
C GLY A 99 11.12 -14.46 -23.93
N GLY A 100 12.10 -13.54 -24.05
CA GLY A 100 11.80 -12.12 -24.25
C GLY A 100 12.56 -11.08 -23.41
N GLY A 101 13.88 -10.94 -23.62
CA GLY A 101 14.65 -9.71 -23.34
C GLY A 101 14.81 -9.27 -21.88
N ALA A 102 15.71 -8.31 -21.63
CA ALA A 102 15.67 -7.48 -20.42
C ALA A 102 14.37 -6.65 -20.48
N GLY A 103 13.26 -7.25 -20.03
CA GLY A 103 11.91 -6.76 -20.27
C GLY A 103 11.64 -5.45 -19.55
N ASN A 104 11.20 -4.45 -20.29
CA ASN A 104 10.76 -3.16 -19.78
C ASN A 104 9.73 -3.37 -18.65
N ALA A 105 9.80 -2.60 -17.56
CA ALA A 105 8.77 -2.61 -16.52
C ALA A 105 7.39 -2.34 -17.18
N PRO A 106 6.32 -3.07 -16.83
CA PRO A 106 5.02 -2.90 -17.48
C PRO A 106 4.49 -1.47 -17.31
N ASP A 107 3.82 -0.95 -18.33
CA ASP A 107 3.21 0.38 -18.25
C ASP A 107 1.99 0.34 -17.32
N ILE A 108 1.98 1.18 -16.28
CA ILE A 108 0.91 1.25 -15.29
C ILE A 108 0.25 2.64 -15.29
N SER A 109 -1.08 2.70 -15.38
CA SER A 109 -1.84 3.92 -15.11
C SER A 109 -2.37 3.91 -13.67
N VAL A 110 -1.90 4.85 -12.85
CA VAL A 110 -2.47 5.09 -11.53
C VAL A 110 -3.68 6.00 -11.66
N VAL A 111 -4.84 5.59 -11.15
CA VAL A 111 -6.08 6.36 -11.18
C VAL A 111 -6.51 6.70 -9.75
N ILE A 112 -6.70 7.99 -9.51
CA ILE A 112 -7.13 8.55 -8.21
C ILE A 112 -8.43 9.29 -8.43
N ALA A 113 -9.46 8.97 -7.65
CA ALA A 113 -10.68 9.78 -7.61
C ALA A 113 -10.59 10.79 -6.46
N THR A 114 -10.89 12.05 -6.73
CA THR A 114 -10.94 13.12 -5.72
C THR A 114 -12.27 13.86 -5.77
N HIS A 115 -12.69 14.42 -4.64
CA HIS A 115 -13.84 15.32 -4.56
C HIS A 115 -13.61 16.34 -3.44
N ASN A 116 -13.26 17.58 -3.79
CA ASN A 116 -13.09 18.70 -2.86
C ASN A 116 -12.11 18.43 -1.68
N ARG A 117 -11.04 17.65 -1.91
CA ARG A 117 -10.07 17.21 -0.88
C ARG A 117 -8.61 17.49 -1.27
N CYS A 118 -8.31 18.73 -1.69
CA CYS A 118 -7.01 19.11 -2.23
C CYS A 118 -5.79 18.82 -1.32
N GLU A 119 -5.93 18.97 0.01
CA GLU A 119 -4.82 18.70 0.93
C GLU A 119 -4.48 17.21 1.02
N LEU A 120 -5.50 16.35 1.09
CA LEU A 120 -5.28 14.90 1.08
C LEU A 120 -4.71 14.47 -0.28
N LEU A 121 -5.28 14.98 -1.37
CA LEU A 121 -4.78 14.72 -2.71
C LEU A 121 -3.30 15.10 -2.87
N ARG A 122 -2.87 16.25 -2.34
CA ARG A 122 -1.47 16.68 -2.33
C ARG A 122 -0.58 15.63 -1.68
N ARG A 123 -0.92 15.18 -0.47
CA ARG A 123 -0.18 14.14 0.26
C ARG A 123 -0.12 12.82 -0.52
N CYS A 124 -1.22 12.40 -1.13
CA CYS A 124 -1.28 11.19 -1.96
C CYS A 124 -0.36 11.33 -3.19
N LEU A 125 -0.46 12.42 -3.93
CA LEU A 125 0.40 12.69 -5.10
C LEU A 125 1.88 12.75 -4.74
N ASP A 126 2.24 13.37 -3.62
CA ASP A 126 3.62 13.41 -3.13
C ASP A 126 4.16 12.02 -2.79
N SER A 127 3.32 11.12 -2.26
CA SER A 127 3.71 9.72 -2.03
C SER A 127 3.91 8.94 -3.34
N LEU A 128 3.02 9.13 -4.32
CA LEU A 128 3.11 8.49 -5.64
C LEU A 128 4.37 8.91 -6.40
N LEU A 129 4.75 10.19 -6.32
CA LEU A 129 5.95 10.68 -7.00
C LEU A 129 7.26 10.26 -6.34
N ARG A 130 7.21 9.59 -5.18
CA ARG A 130 8.35 8.98 -4.49
C ARG A 130 8.46 7.48 -4.72
N MET A 131 7.59 6.89 -5.54
CA MET A 131 7.64 5.45 -5.83
C MET A 131 8.94 5.04 -6.53
N GLU A 132 9.47 3.88 -6.14
CA GLU A 132 10.61 3.21 -6.72
C GLU A 132 10.17 2.40 -7.96
N TYR A 133 9.66 3.12 -8.97
CA TYR A 133 9.24 2.55 -10.26
C TYR A 133 9.72 3.45 -11.41
N PRO A 134 10.09 2.90 -12.59
CA PRO A 134 10.59 3.73 -13.68
C PRO A 134 9.56 4.80 -14.08
N GLY A 135 9.90 6.07 -13.94
CA GLY A 135 8.99 7.19 -14.20
C GLY A 135 8.45 7.27 -15.63
N SER A 136 9.10 6.60 -16.58
CA SER A 136 8.63 6.45 -17.96
C SER A 136 7.61 5.32 -18.16
N ALA A 137 7.50 4.41 -17.18
CA ALA A 137 6.64 3.22 -17.21
C ALA A 137 5.37 3.39 -16.37
N PHE A 138 5.08 4.60 -15.87
CA PHE A 138 3.78 4.87 -15.26
C PHE A 138 3.30 6.31 -15.49
N GLU A 139 1.98 6.48 -15.42
CA GLU A 139 1.33 7.78 -15.40
C GLU A 139 0.38 7.89 -14.21
N VAL A 140 0.08 9.10 -13.78
CA VAL A 140 -0.91 9.37 -12.72
C VAL A 140 -2.05 10.19 -13.30
N ILE A 141 -3.28 9.73 -13.07
CA ILE A 141 -4.51 10.35 -13.53
C ILE A 141 -5.35 10.70 -12.29
N VAL A 142 -5.54 11.99 -12.07
CA VAL A 142 -6.47 12.52 -11.07
C VAL A 142 -7.80 12.75 -11.74
N VAL A 143 -8.82 12.04 -11.28
CA VAL A 143 -10.21 12.21 -11.69
C VAL A 143 -10.95 13.01 -10.63
N ASP A 144 -11.25 14.26 -10.95
CA ASP A 144 -11.99 15.16 -10.09
C ASP A 144 -13.50 14.97 -10.29
N ASN A 145 -14.16 14.40 -9.29
CA ASN A 145 -15.52 13.90 -9.37
C ASN A 145 -16.52 14.92 -8.86
N ALA A 146 -17.34 15.48 -9.76
CA ALA A 146 -18.32 16.53 -9.49
C ALA A 146 -17.75 17.68 -8.64
N PRO A 147 -16.65 18.32 -9.07
CA PRO A 147 -16.02 19.38 -8.30
C PRO A 147 -16.95 20.56 -8.06
N ALA A 148 -16.85 21.17 -6.88
CA ALA A 148 -17.56 22.40 -6.55
C ALA A 148 -16.85 23.66 -7.10
N ASP A 149 -15.54 23.59 -7.31
CA ASP A 149 -14.67 24.65 -7.81
C ASP A 149 -13.49 24.04 -8.62
N ASP A 150 -12.57 24.88 -9.09
CA ASP A 150 -11.45 24.42 -9.93
C ASP A 150 -10.16 24.16 -9.09
N ALA A 151 -10.26 24.02 -7.77
CA ALA A 151 -9.08 23.95 -6.89
C ALA A 151 -8.20 22.71 -7.16
N ALA A 152 -8.80 21.56 -7.43
CA ALA A 152 -8.05 20.34 -7.75
C ALA A 152 -7.38 20.43 -9.13
N GLU A 153 -8.03 21.07 -10.10
CA GLU A 153 -7.44 21.35 -11.41
C GLU A 153 -6.21 22.27 -11.29
N GLN A 154 -6.35 23.37 -10.54
CA GLN A 154 -5.25 24.30 -10.28
C GLN A 154 -4.08 23.61 -9.57
N LEU A 155 -4.35 22.81 -8.54
CA LEU A 155 -3.34 22.03 -7.83
C LEU A 155 -2.54 21.15 -8.79
N VAL A 156 -3.22 20.35 -9.62
CA VAL A 156 -2.55 19.43 -10.56
C VAL A 156 -1.75 20.22 -11.60
N ARG A 157 -2.33 21.27 -12.18
CA ARG A 157 -1.71 22.08 -13.22
C ARG A 157 -0.46 22.80 -12.73
N GLU A 158 -0.48 23.33 -11.52
CA GLU A 158 0.57 24.21 -10.99
C GLU A 158 1.69 23.44 -10.29
N ALA A 159 1.37 22.36 -9.55
CA ALA A 159 2.36 21.64 -8.74
C ALA A 159 2.83 20.31 -9.35
N TYR A 160 2.01 19.68 -10.20
CA TYR A 160 2.23 18.28 -10.59
C TYR A 160 2.36 18.02 -12.10
N SER A 161 2.03 19.00 -12.93
CA SER A 161 2.27 18.95 -14.37
C SER A 161 3.77 18.88 -14.71
N PRO A 162 4.20 18.12 -15.74
CA PRO A 162 3.40 17.28 -16.63
C PRO A 162 3.24 15.83 -16.15
N ARG A 163 3.70 15.50 -14.93
CA ARG A 163 3.75 14.12 -14.40
C ARG A 163 2.37 13.57 -14.03
N VAL A 164 1.42 14.44 -13.72
CA VAL A 164 0.05 14.09 -13.33
C VAL A 164 -0.93 14.72 -14.31
N ARG A 165 -1.89 13.92 -14.77
CA ARG A 165 -2.96 14.35 -15.69
C ARG A 165 -4.25 14.59 -14.90
N TYR A 166 -4.87 15.74 -15.10
CA TYR A 166 -6.20 16.05 -14.57
C TYR A 166 -7.29 15.60 -15.54
N VAL A 167 -8.36 15.01 -15.01
CA VAL A 167 -9.57 14.64 -15.75
C VAL A 167 -10.79 15.01 -14.90
N ARG A 168 -11.78 15.68 -15.50
CA ARG A 168 -13.03 16.01 -14.83
C ARG A 168 -14.10 14.96 -15.09
N GLU A 169 -14.80 14.52 -14.05
CA GLU A 169 -16.05 13.76 -14.15
C GLU A 169 -17.19 14.61 -13.59
N PRO A 170 -18.10 15.15 -14.42
CA PRO A 170 -19.10 16.12 -13.95
C PRO A 170 -20.20 15.52 -13.06
N VAL A 171 -20.42 14.19 -13.10
CA VAL A 171 -21.50 13.55 -12.34
C VAL A 171 -20.95 12.77 -11.15
N ALA A 172 -21.51 13.04 -9.97
CA ALA A 172 -21.08 12.41 -8.73
C ALA A 172 -21.19 10.87 -8.81
N GLY A 173 -20.18 10.20 -8.25
CA GLY A 173 -20.14 8.75 -8.08
C GLY A 173 -18.75 8.16 -8.30
N LEU A 174 -18.22 7.45 -7.29
CA LEU A 174 -16.89 6.84 -7.33
C LEU A 174 -16.70 5.89 -8.52
N ALA A 175 -17.72 5.08 -8.85
CA ALA A 175 -17.67 4.20 -10.02
C ALA A 175 -17.57 5.01 -11.33
N ARG A 176 -18.24 6.17 -11.44
CA ARG A 176 -18.14 7.05 -12.61
C ARG A 176 -16.74 7.63 -12.72
N ALA A 177 -16.18 8.10 -11.60
CA ALA A 177 -14.82 8.61 -11.55
C ALA A 177 -13.79 7.54 -11.95
N ARG A 178 -13.88 6.33 -11.39
CA ARG A 178 -13.00 5.20 -11.75
C ARG A 178 -13.13 4.81 -13.23
N ASN A 179 -14.35 4.74 -13.78
CA ASN A 179 -14.58 4.44 -15.19
C ASN A 179 -14.07 5.55 -16.13
N ARG A 180 -14.20 6.82 -15.73
CA ARG A 180 -13.63 7.97 -16.44
C ARG A 180 -12.10 7.86 -16.48
N GLY A 181 -11.48 7.56 -15.33
CA GLY A 181 -10.03 7.35 -15.24
C GLY A 181 -9.56 6.17 -16.07
N LEU A 182 -10.29 5.05 -16.04
CA LEU A 182 -10.03 3.88 -16.87
C LEU A 182 -10.05 4.20 -18.37
N THR A 183 -11.01 5.02 -18.81
CA THR A 183 -11.09 5.48 -20.21
C THR A 183 -9.89 6.35 -20.61
N ALA A 184 -9.29 7.05 -19.66
CA ALA A 184 -8.16 7.96 -19.88
C ALA A 184 -6.78 7.28 -19.75
N ALA A 185 -6.74 6.08 -19.16
CA ALA A 185 -5.56 5.27 -18.90
C ALA A 185 -4.92 4.75 -20.19
N ARG A 186 -3.59 4.68 -20.19
CA ARG A 186 -2.77 4.21 -21.33
C ARG A 186 -1.92 2.98 -20.99
N GLY A 187 -1.76 2.67 -19.70
CA GLY A 187 -1.00 1.51 -19.23
C GLY A 187 -1.74 0.20 -19.47
N GLY A 188 -0.99 -0.89 -19.60
CA GLY A 188 -1.53 -2.25 -19.67
C GLY A 188 -2.09 -2.74 -18.33
N ILE A 189 -1.68 -2.10 -17.24
CA ILE A 189 -2.20 -2.33 -15.89
C ILE A 189 -2.80 -1.01 -15.38
N VAL A 190 -3.96 -1.09 -14.71
CA VAL A 190 -4.58 0.07 -14.06
C VAL A 190 -4.60 -0.16 -12.55
N ALA A 191 -3.94 0.73 -11.82
CA ALA A 191 -3.84 0.70 -10.37
C ALA A 191 -4.73 1.79 -9.77
N PHE A 192 -5.76 1.41 -9.02
CA PHE A 192 -6.63 2.36 -8.33
C PHE A 192 -6.12 2.62 -6.92
N THR A 193 -6.14 3.88 -6.50
CA THR A 193 -5.93 4.29 -5.10
C THR A 193 -6.83 5.48 -4.78
N ASP A 194 -7.03 5.77 -3.50
CA ASP A 194 -7.85 6.89 -3.05
C ASP A 194 -6.97 8.14 -2.77
N ASP A 195 -7.59 9.32 -2.75
CA ASP A 195 -6.93 10.62 -2.57
C ASP A 195 -6.42 10.86 -1.14
N ASP A 196 -6.75 9.98 -0.19
CA ASP A 196 -6.34 10.01 1.21
C ASP A 196 -5.35 8.89 1.58
N THR A 197 -4.77 8.23 0.58
CA THR A 197 -3.80 7.14 0.75
C THR A 197 -2.36 7.65 0.67
N LEU A 198 -1.48 7.12 1.53
CA LEU A 198 -0.03 7.20 1.34
C LEU A 198 0.46 5.88 0.74
N VAL A 199 0.90 5.89 -0.51
CA VAL A 199 1.34 4.66 -1.17
C VAL A 199 2.71 4.23 -0.69
N ASP A 200 2.92 2.92 -0.60
CA ASP A 200 4.23 2.31 -0.42
C ASP A 200 5.11 2.61 -1.64
N SER A 201 6.38 2.91 -1.44
CA SER A 201 7.28 3.22 -2.55
C SER A 201 7.47 2.05 -3.52
N ARG A 202 7.27 0.80 -3.04
CA ARG A 202 7.34 -0.42 -3.85
C ARG A 202 5.97 -0.87 -4.37
N TRP A 203 4.92 -0.08 -4.19
CA TRP A 203 3.55 -0.47 -4.52
C TRP A 203 3.40 -0.93 -5.98
N LEU A 204 3.87 -0.13 -6.94
CA LEU A 204 3.81 -0.50 -8.36
C LEU A 204 4.68 -1.70 -8.71
N SER A 205 5.88 -1.79 -8.12
CA SER A 205 6.77 -2.94 -8.30
C SER A 205 6.11 -4.24 -7.83
N ALA A 206 5.43 -4.22 -6.67
CA ALA A 206 4.71 -5.36 -6.15
C ALA A 206 3.52 -5.77 -7.06
N LEU A 207 2.77 -4.79 -7.59
CA LEU A 207 1.70 -5.07 -8.56
C LEU A 207 2.26 -5.70 -9.84
N ALA A 208 3.33 -5.12 -10.40
CA ALA A 208 3.99 -5.63 -11.60
C ALA A 208 4.52 -7.05 -11.42
N GLU A 209 5.16 -7.35 -10.28
CA GLU A 209 5.64 -8.68 -9.91
C GLU A 209 4.48 -9.70 -9.85
N ALA A 210 3.35 -9.33 -9.24
CA ALA A 210 2.19 -10.21 -9.10
C ALA A 210 1.57 -10.59 -10.46
N PHE A 211 1.37 -9.62 -11.35
CA PHE A 211 0.85 -9.88 -12.70
C PHE A 211 1.85 -10.64 -13.59
N SER A 212 3.16 -10.40 -13.42
CA SER A 212 4.19 -11.10 -14.20
C SER A 212 4.34 -12.56 -13.80
N GLY A 213 4.06 -12.90 -12.53
CA GLY A 213 4.19 -14.26 -12.01
C GLY A 213 3.14 -15.23 -12.53
N ASN A 214 1.98 -14.75 -12.99
CA ASN A 214 0.89 -15.58 -13.50
C ASN A 214 -0.07 -14.78 -14.39
N GLN A 215 -0.10 -15.11 -15.69
CA GLN A 215 -0.98 -14.44 -16.68
C GLN A 215 -2.48 -14.70 -16.46
N ALA A 216 -2.86 -15.67 -15.63
CA ALA A 216 -4.25 -15.92 -15.27
C ALA A 216 -4.79 -14.92 -14.22
N ILE A 217 -3.93 -14.10 -13.62
CA ILE A 217 -4.34 -13.12 -12.60
C ILE A 217 -5.06 -11.95 -13.27
N GLY A 218 -6.35 -11.81 -12.98
CA GLY A 218 -7.17 -10.69 -13.46
C GLY A 218 -7.18 -9.47 -12.53
N CYS A 219 -6.87 -9.64 -11.25
CA CYS A 219 -6.89 -8.56 -10.25
C CYS A 219 -5.87 -8.84 -9.14
N VAL A 220 -5.24 -7.79 -8.64
CA VAL A 220 -4.32 -7.82 -7.50
C VAL A 220 -4.76 -6.76 -6.50
N THR A 221 -4.86 -7.15 -5.24
CA THR A 221 -5.06 -6.25 -4.10
C THR A 221 -3.87 -6.39 -3.14
N GLY A 222 -3.74 -5.48 -2.18
CA GLY A 222 -2.58 -5.43 -1.31
C GLY A 222 -2.89 -5.08 0.13
N LEU A 223 -1.84 -5.05 0.93
CA LEU A 223 -1.90 -4.64 2.33
C LEU A 223 -2.33 -3.18 2.42
N ILE A 224 -3.35 -2.93 3.24
CA ILE A 224 -3.73 -1.59 3.69
C ILE A 224 -3.41 -1.53 5.18
N ALA A 225 -2.51 -0.63 5.55
CA ALA A 225 -2.06 -0.38 6.92
C ALA A 225 -2.46 1.04 7.34
N PRO A 226 -2.66 1.30 8.64
CA PRO A 226 -3.01 2.64 9.11
C PRO A 226 -1.84 3.58 8.87
N ALA A 227 -2.07 4.74 8.25
CA ALA A 227 -1.03 5.79 8.15
C ALA A 227 -0.87 6.59 9.46
N GLU A 228 -1.91 6.59 10.29
CA GLU A 228 -1.97 7.33 11.55
C GLU A 228 -2.94 6.68 12.54
N LEU A 229 -2.66 6.82 13.85
CA LEU A 229 -3.50 6.35 14.95
C LEU A 229 -3.56 7.41 16.06
N GLN A 230 -4.10 8.58 15.72
CA GLN A 230 -4.18 9.74 16.62
C GLN A 230 -5.40 9.70 17.55
N THR A 231 -6.49 9.05 17.13
CA THR A 231 -7.77 9.05 17.86
C THR A 231 -8.19 7.64 18.26
N GLU A 232 -8.99 7.55 19.33
CA GLU A 232 -9.56 6.28 19.77
C GLU A 232 -10.40 5.63 18.67
N ALA A 233 -11.15 6.43 17.90
CA ALA A 233 -11.94 5.96 16.76
C ALA A 233 -11.09 5.26 15.70
N GLN A 234 -9.92 5.82 15.34
CA GLN A 234 -8.96 5.19 14.43
C GLN A 234 -8.44 3.86 14.99
N ALA A 235 -8.07 3.83 16.27
CA ALA A 235 -7.58 2.60 16.89
C ALA A 235 -8.67 1.52 17.03
N VAL A 236 -9.92 1.89 17.28
CA VAL A 236 -11.05 0.95 17.32
C VAL A 236 -11.36 0.43 15.92
N LEU A 237 -11.34 1.28 14.89
CA LEU A 237 -11.47 0.86 13.49
C LEU A 237 -10.41 -0.19 13.16
N GLU A 238 -9.13 0.10 13.42
CA GLU A 238 -8.05 -0.82 13.08
C GLU A 238 -8.13 -2.14 13.86
N ARG A 239 -8.51 -2.12 15.15
CA ARG A 239 -8.67 -3.33 15.98
C ARG A 239 -9.75 -4.28 15.50
N HIS A 240 -10.85 -3.74 14.98
CA HIS A 240 -12.07 -4.51 14.74
C HIS A 240 -12.43 -4.66 13.27
N ASN A 241 -12.09 -3.67 12.45
CA ASN A 241 -12.52 -3.52 11.07
C ASN A 241 -11.36 -3.06 10.16
N GLY A 242 -10.11 -3.25 10.59
CA GLY A 242 -8.94 -2.91 9.79
C GLY A 242 -8.99 -3.59 8.41
N PHE A 243 -8.41 -2.92 7.42
CA PHE A 243 -8.40 -3.41 6.04
C PHE A 243 -7.31 -4.45 5.76
N GLY A 244 -6.40 -4.68 6.70
CA GLY A 244 -5.33 -5.68 6.57
C GLY A 244 -5.85 -7.10 6.33
N LYS A 245 -5.29 -7.77 5.33
CA LYS A 245 -5.65 -9.15 4.94
C LYS A 245 -4.54 -10.18 5.24
N GLY A 246 -3.62 -9.80 6.13
CA GLY A 246 -2.42 -10.56 6.41
C GLY A 246 -1.26 -10.21 5.47
N TYR A 247 -0.17 -10.96 5.61
CA TYR A 247 1.11 -10.70 4.95
C TYR A 247 1.54 -11.82 3.99
N ASP A 248 0.71 -12.87 3.89
CA ASP A 248 0.92 -13.98 2.99
C ASP A 248 0.25 -13.73 1.65
N THR A 249 0.95 -14.07 0.57
CA THR A 249 0.38 -14.07 -0.76
C THR A 249 -0.64 -15.19 -0.88
N ARG A 250 -1.83 -14.86 -1.36
CA ARG A 250 -2.93 -15.79 -1.63
C ARG A 250 -3.49 -15.51 -3.02
N THR A 251 -4.09 -16.54 -3.62
CA THR A 251 -4.71 -16.45 -4.94
C THR A 251 -6.06 -17.15 -4.87
N TRP A 252 -7.05 -16.56 -5.51
CA TRP A 252 -8.40 -17.09 -5.59
C TRP A 252 -8.81 -17.22 -7.05
N SER A 253 -9.56 -18.27 -7.33
CA SER A 253 -10.14 -18.50 -8.65
C SER A 253 -11.60 -18.89 -8.50
N LEU A 254 -12.43 -18.49 -9.46
CA LEU A 254 -13.78 -19.02 -9.59
C LEU A 254 -13.76 -20.51 -9.99
N ASP A 255 -12.69 -20.95 -10.64
CA ASP A 255 -12.50 -22.35 -11.07
C ASP A 255 -12.05 -23.26 -9.92
N ASP A 256 -11.50 -22.68 -8.84
CA ASP A 256 -11.05 -23.38 -7.62
C ASP A 256 -11.42 -22.53 -6.39
N PRO A 257 -12.72 -22.45 -6.04
CA PRO A 257 -13.20 -21.55 -5.00
C PRO A 257 -12.80 -22.04 -3.60
N PRO A 258 -12.56 -21.13 -2.64
CA PRO A 258 -12.35 -21.51 -1.25
C PRO A 258 -13.61 -22.11 -0.62
N GLU A 259 -13.46 -22.78 0.53
CA GLU A 259 -14.58 -23.35 1.31
C GLU A 259 -15.54 -22.29 1.92
N ASP A 260 -15.32 -20.99 1.69
CA ASP A 260 -16.18 -19.92 2.21
C ASP A 260 -17.54 -19.91 1.48
N PRO A 261 -18.66 -20.16 2.18
CA PRO A 261 -20.00 -20.17 1.57
C PRO A 261 -20.44 -18.81 1.01
N LEU A 262 -19.76 -17.71 1.38
CA LEU A 262 -20.07 -16.37 0.91
C LEU A 262 -19.21 -15.95 -0.30
N PHE A 263 -18.24 -16.76 -0.74
CA PHE A 263 -17.45 -16.48 -1.94
C PHE A 263 -18.32 -16.48 -3.22
N PRO A 264 -18.13 -15.53 -4.18
CA PRO A 264 -17.18 -14.42 -4.21
C PRO A 264 -17.79 -13.09 -3.73
N PHE A 265 -18.84 -13.13 -2.90
CA PHE A 265 -19.57 -11.95 -2.46
C PHE A 265 -19.08 -11.41 -1.11
N THR A 266 -18.16 -12.10 -0.43
CA THR A 266 -17.61 -11.65 0.85
C THR A 266 -16.72 -10.43 0.66
N ALA A 267 -17.27 -9.24 0.90
CA ALA A 267 -16.52 -7.99 0.81
C ALA A 267 -15.29 -8.03 1.75
N GLY A 268 -14.11 -7.97 1.17
CA GLY A 268 -12.85 -7.98 1.92
C GLY A 268 -12.51 -9.33 2.57
N GLN A 269 -13.13 -10.43 2.16
CA GLN A 269 -12.62 -11.78 2.44
C GLN A 269 -12.56 -12.52 1.12
N PHE A 270 -11.50 -12.24 0.39
CA PHE A 270 -10.95 -13.16 -0.57
C PHE A 270 -9.66 -13.56 0.12
#